data_AF-A0A3P7MPS4-F1
#
_entry.id   AF-A0A3P7MPS4-F1
#
_cell.length_a   1.000
_cell.length_b   1.000
_cell.length_c   1.000
_cell.angle_alpha   90.00
_cell.angle_beta   90.00
_cell.angle_gamma   90.00
#
_symmetry.space_group_name_H-M   'P 1'
#
loop_
_entity.id
_entity.type
_entity.pdbx_description
1 polymer ?
#
loop_
_entity_poly.entity_id
_entity_poly.type
_entity_poly.pdbx_seq_one_letter_code
_entity_poly.pdbx_strand_id
1 'polypeptide(L)'
;MERMGTTGTGPIRPFPEKVDYKPDIRITYVDERGKEMEPKDAFRVLSWKFHGKGPGKKQIEKRQAKMEKKELMKKMNSMDTPLGTLNKQLKKQEMMQTPYIILSGSGRDTG
;
A
#
# COMPACT_ATOMS: atom_id res chain seq x y z
N MET A 1 19.32 36.46 45.60
CA MET A 1 19.61 35.41 44.59
C MET A 1 18.39 34.49 44.51
N GLU A 2 17.37 34.88 43.74
CA GLU A 2 16.16 34.07 43.58
C GLU A 2 16.28 33.24 42.30
N ARG A 3 16.12 31.92 42.45
CA ARG A 3 16.19 30.95 41.36
C ARG A 3 14.85 30.93 40.63
N MET A 4 14.81 31.48 39.43
CA MET A 4 13.67 31.34 38.53
C MET A 4 13.52 29.87 38.10
N GLY A 5 12.49 29.20 38.60
CA GLY A 5 12.10 27.87 38.16
C GLY A 5 11.50 27.92 36.76
N THR A 6 12.19 27.31 35.80
CA THR A 6 11.68 27.11 34.44
C THR A 6 10.81 25.86 34.43
N THR A 7 9.51 26.02 34.66
CA THR A 7 8.53 25.02 34.22
C THR A 7 8.46 25.10 32.70
N GLY A 8 8.65 23.96 32.02
CA GLY A 8 8.91 23.86 30.58
C GLY A 8 7.71 24.12 29.67
N THR A 9 7.02 25.25 29.84
CA THR A 9 5.94 25.68 28.95
C THR A 9 6.33 27.04 28.39
N GLY A 10 6.73 27.05 27.11
CA GLY A 10 7.03 28.28 26.39
C GLY A 10 5.81 29.23 26.32
N PRO A 11 6.03 30.51 25.99
CA PRO A 11 4.97 31.51 26.00
C PRO A 11 3.88 31.18 24.99
N ILE A 12 2.71 30.76 25.47
CA ILE A 12 1.50 30.57 24.68
C ILE A 12 1.02 31.96 24.26
N ARG A 13 1.23 32.33 22.98
CA ARG A 13 0.68 33.55 22.41
C ARG A 13 -0.76 33.28 21.96
N PRO A 14 -1.77 34.00 22.46
CA PRO A 14 -3.12 33.91 21.92
C PRO A 14 -3.14 34.46 20.47
N PHE A 15 -3.87 33.81 19.57
CA PHE A 15 -4.05 34.22 18.17
C PHE A 15 -5.46 34.83 17.95
N PRO A 16 -5.68 36.12 18.29
CA PRO A 16 -6.99 36.77 18.21
C PRO A 16 -7.50 36.99 16.77
N GLU A 17 -6.66 36.89 15.75
CA GLU A 17 -7.06 37.07 14.33
C GLU A 17 -7.72 35.83 13.70
N LYS A 18 -7.74 34.70 14.42
CA LYS A 18 -8.22 33.40 13.91
C LYS A 18 -9.43 32.88 14.66
N VAL A 19 -10.30 33.77 15.15
CA VAL A 19 -11.48 33.42 15.97
C VAL A 19 -12.40 32.42 15.25
N ASP A 20 -12.51 32.54 13.93
CA ASP A 20 -13.36 31.68 13.08
C ASP A 20 -12.56 30.71 12.17
N TYR A 21 -11.26 30.54 12.39
CA TYR A 21 -10.41 29.69 11.56
C TYR A 21 -10.67 28.21 11.87
N LYS A 22 -11.43 27.54 10.99
CA LYS A 22 -11.72 26.10 11.03
C LYS A 22 -11.00 25.38 9.88
N PRO A 23 -9.70 25.06 10.01
CA PRO A 23 -9.01 24.32 8.98
C PRO A 23 -9.56 22.89 8.91
N ASP A 24 -9.84 22.41 7.69
CA ASP A 24 -10.02 20.98 7.45
C ASP A 24 -8.64 20.32 7.37
N ILE A 25 -8.22 19.68 8.46
CA ILE A 25 -6.90 19.08 8.58
C ILE A 25 -6.99 17.61 8.18
N ARG A 26 -6.39 17.28 7.03
CA ARG A 26 -6.25 15.90 6.56
C ARG A 26 -4.80 15.43 6.74
N ILE A 27 -4.62 14.40 7.56
CA ILE A 27 -3.30 13.78 7.77
C ILE A 27 -3.13 12.65 6.76
N THR A 28 -2.28 12.87 5.76
CA THR A 28 -1.93 11.87 4.75
C THR A 28 -0.46 11.50 4.84
N TYR A 29 -0.16 10.22 4.69
CA TYR A 29 1.22 9.73 4.63
C TYR A 29 1.57 9.42 3.19
N VAL A 30 2.73 9.89 2.74
CA VAL A 30 3.23 9.69 1.38
C VAL A 30 4.52 8.89 1.40
N ASP A 31 4.64 7.96 0.46
CA ASP A 31 5.85 7.18 0.23
C ASP A 31 6.89 7.99 -0.58
N GLU A 32 8.11 7.48 -0.70
CA GLU A 32 9.21 8.10 -1.48
C GLU A 32 8.84 8.35 -2.95
N ARG A 33 7.89 7.57 -3.47
CA ARG A 33 7.35 7.67 -4.83
C ARG A 33 6.18 8.66 -4.96
N GLY A 34 5.89 9.44 -3.92
CA GLY A 34 4.78 10.42 -3.89
C GLY A 34 3.38 9.80 -3.82
N LYS A 35 3.28 8.50 -3.50
CA LYS A 35 2.01 7.77 -3.42
C LYS A 35 1.46 7.83 -2.01
N GLU A 36 0.16 8.11 -1.87
CA GLU A 36 -0.53 7.98 -0.59
C GLU A 36 -0.42 6.54 -0.08
N MET A 37 0.09 6.42 1.14
CA MET A 37 0.27 5.16 1.83
C MET A 37 -1.00 4.76 2.57
N GLU A 38 -1.24 3.46 2.62
CA GLU A 38 -2.27 2.90 3.49
C GLU A 38 -1.85 3.08 4.97
N PRO A 39 -2.78 3.37 5.89
CA PRO A 39 -2.46 3.61 7.30
C PRO A 39 -1.56 2.55 7.95
N LYS A 40 -1.74 1.27 7.62
CA LYS A 40 -0.88 0.18 8.13
C LYS A 40 0.57 0.29 7.65
N ASP A 41 0.76 0.64 6.40
CA ASP A 41 2.09 0.81 5.83
C ASP A 41 2.76 2.07 6.40
N ALA A 42 1.96 3.14 6.62
CA ALA A 42 2.43 4.38 7.25
C ALA A 42 2.91 4.15 8.68
N PHE A 43 2.09 3.48 9.50
CA PHE A 43 2.47 3.12 10.87
C PHE A 43 3.77 2.33 10.89
N ARG A 44 3.93 1.36 10.00
CA ARG A 44 5.14 0.54 9.94
C ARG A 44 6.40 1.32 9.61
N VAL A 45 6.33 2.24 8.65
CA VAL A 45 7.46 3.13 8.33
C VAL A 45 7.79 4.03 9.52
N LEU A 46 6.78 4.60 10.18
CA LEU A 46 6.97 5.39 11.40
C LEU A 46 7.60 4.55 12.52
N SER A 47 7.16 3.31 12.73
CA SER A 47 7.74 2.41 13.72
C SER A 47 9.21 2.11 13.43
N TRP A 48 9.59 1.90 12.17
CA TRP A 48 11.00 1.67 11.82
C TRP A 48 11.86 2.90 12.02
N LYS A 49 11.35 4.09 11.65
CA LYS A 49 12.03 5.36 11.90
C LYS A 49 12.17 5.62 13.40
N PHE A 50 11.16 5.29 14.18
CA PHE A 50 11.14 5.46 15.63
C PHE A 50 12.10 4.49 16.34
N HIS A 51 12.06 3.20 16.02
CA HIS A 51 12.90 2.20 16.68
C HIS A 51 14.29 2.02 16.05
N GLY A 52 14.56 2.64 14.90
CA GLY A 52 15.81 2.48 14.14
C GLY A 52 16.03 1.07 13.56
N LYS A 53 15.05 0.16 13.67
CA LYS A 53 15.13 -1.23 13.22
C LYS A 53 14.27 -1.43 11.99
N GLY A 54 14.92 -1.44 10.83
CA GLY A 54 14.28 -1.70 9.55
C GLY A 54 13.99 -3.18 9.28
N PRO A 55 13.23 -3.48 8.23
CA PRO A 55 13.04 -4.86 7.75
C PRO A 55 14.33 -5.40 7.13
N GLY A 56 14.52 -6.72 7.16
CA GLY A 56 15.60 -7.36 6.39
C GLY A 56 15.37 -7.34 4.88
N LYS A 57 16.44 -7.49 4.09
CA LYS A 57 16.44 -7.45 2.61
C LYS A 57 15.34 -8.28 1.95
N LYS A 58 15.21 -9.56 2.32
CA LYS A 58 14.17 -10.47 1.77
C LYS A 58 12.74 -9.96 2.03
N GLN A 59 12.50 -9.28 3.15
CA GLN A 59 11.18 -8.72 3.46
C GLN A 59 10.90 -7.47 2.63
N ILE A 60 11.93 -6.66 2.34
CA ILE A 60 11.83 -5.52 1.44
C ILE A 60 11.48 -6.01 0.03
N GLU A 61 12.25 -6.95 -0.50
CA GLU A 61 12.03 -7.54 -1.84
C GLU A 61 10.63 -8.14 -1.98
N LYS A 62 10.18 -8.94 -1.00
CA LYS A 62 8.81 -9.51 -1.01
C LYS A 62 7.74 -8.42 -1.01
N ARG A 63 7.99 -7.29 -0.33
CA ARG A 63 7.02 -6.18 -0.27
C ARG A 63 7.01 -5.38 -1.56
N GLN A 64 8.18 -5.11 -2.13
CA GLN A 64 8.34 -4.50 -3.45
C GLN A 64 7.54 -5.29 -4.49
N ALA A 65 7.76 -6.61 -4.55
CA ALA A 65 7.04 -7.48 -5.48
C ALA A 65 5.51 -7.48 -5.26
N LYS A 66 5.05 -7.40 -4.00
CA LYS A 66 3.60 -7.28 -3.70
C LYS A 66 3.03 -5.94 -4.19
N MET A 67 3.78 -4.86 -4.04
CA MET A 67 3.38 -3.52 -4.50
C MET A 67 3.32 -3.47 -6.02
N GLU A 68 4.34 -3.98 -6.70
CA GLU A 68 4.39 -4.08 -8.16
C GLU A 68 3.25 -4.93 -8.71
N LYS A 69 2.97 -6.09 -8.10
CA LYS A 69 1.84 -6.94 -8.50
C LYS A 69 0.49 -6.21 -8.34
N LYS A 70 0.30 -5.45 -7.26
CA LYS A 70 -0.90 -4.63 -7.07
C LYS A 70 -1.00 -3.52 -8.11
N GLU A 71 0.10 -2.86 -8.42
CA GLU A 71 0.14 -1.81 -9.45
C GLU A 71 -0.15 -2.37 -10.84
N LEU A 72 0.41 -3.54 -11.16
CA LEU A 72 0.12 -4.25 -12.39
C LEU A 72 -1.36 -4.60 -12.46
N MET A 73 -1.93 -5.21 -11.42
CA MET A 73 -3.37 -5.53 -11.38
C MET A 73 -4.27 -4.29 -11.53
N LYS A 74 -3.89 -3.14 -10.96
CA LYS A 74 -4.66 -1.89 -11.09
C LYS A 74 -4.60 -1.30 -12.50
N LYS A 75 -3.47 -1.45 -13.19
CA LYS A 75 -3.26 -0.93 -14.56
C LYS A 75 -3.95 -1.77 -15.64
N MET A 76 -4.54 -2.90 -15.26
CA MET A 76 -5.06 -3.84 -16.22
C MET A 76 -6.48 -3.57 -16.65
N ASN A 77 -6.71 -3.76 -17.94
CA ASN A 77 -8.04 -3.75 -18.54
C ASN A 77 -8.86 -4.93 -17.99
N SER A 78 -10.15 -4.73 -17.75
CA SER A 78 -11.05 -5.70 -17.12
C SER A 78 -11.20 -7.03 -17.86
N MET A 79 -10.63 -7.16 -19.06
CA MET A 79 -10.77 -8.32 -19.93
C MET A 79 -9.64 -9.36 -19.82
N ASP A 80 -8.43 -9.04 -19.36
CA ASP A 80 -7.33 -10.04 -19.31
C ASP A 80 -6.55 -9.95 -18.00
N THR A 81 -5.88 -11.05 -17.60
CA THR A 81 -4.99 -11.14 -16.44
C THR A 81 -3.52 -10.88 -16.86
N PRO A 82 -2.61 -10.49 -15.94
CA PRO A 82 -1.27 -10.02 -16.35
C PRO A 82 -0.40 -11.11 -16.97
N LEU A 83 -0.83 -12.36 -16.80
CA LEU A 83 -0.17 -13.53 -17.34
C LEU A 83 -0.65 -13.85 -18.77
N GLY A 84 -1.56 -13.04 -19.34
CA GLY A 84 -2.22 -13.28 -20.62
C GLY A 84 -3.10 -14.52 -20.57
N THR A 85 -3.82 -14.72 -19.46
CA THR A 85 -4.60 -15.95 -19.25
C THR A 85 -5.70 -16.10 -20.28
N LEU A 86 -6.37 -15.02 -20.68
CA LEU A 86 -7.48 -15.10 -21.63
C LEU A 86 -6.99 -15.57 -23.00
N ASN A 87 -5.91 -14.98 -23.52
CA ASN A 87 -5.32 -15.40 -24.81
C ASN A 87 -4.87 -16.87 -24.78
N LYS A 88 -4.32 -17.33 -23.66
CA LYS A 88 -3.94 -18.74 -23.48
C LYS A 88 -5.16 -19.66 -23.46
N GLN A 89 -6.25 -19.23 -22.85
CA GLN A 89 -7.51 -19.98 -22.81
C GLN A 89 -8.13 -20.06 -24.21
N LEU A 90 -8.26 -18.95 -24.93
CA LEU A 90 -8.77 -18.95 -26.32
C LEU A 90 -7.96 -19.88 -27.22
N LYS A 91 -6.62 -19.78 -27.18
CA LYS A 91 -5.75 -20.68 -27.95
C LYS A 91 -5.97 -22.16 -27.61
N LYS A 92 -6.25 -22.49 -26.35
CA LYS A 92 -6.55 -23.86 -25.91
C LYS A 92 -7.92 -24.33 -26.44
N GLN A 93 -8.94 -23.45 -26.44
CA GLN A 93 -10.25 -23.74 -27.04
C GLN A 93 -10.14 -24.00 -28.54
N GLU A 94 -9.37 -23.17 -29.26
CA GLU A 94 -9.10 -23.34 -30.69
C GLU A 94 -8.40 -24.67 -30.98
N MET A 95 -7.34 -25.00 -30.21
CA MET A 95 -6.61 -26.26 -30.38
C MET A 95 -7.45 -27.50 -30.08
N MET A 96 -8.34 -27.44 -29.07
CA MET A 96 -9.21 -28.58 -28.73
C MET A 96 -10.51 -28.59 -29.55
N GLN A 97 -10.78 -27.52 -30.32
CA GLN A 97 -12.05 -27.28 -31.01
C GLN A 97 -13.27 -27.40 -30.09
N THR A 98 -13.10 -27.01 -28.82
CA THR A 98 -14.16 -27.03 -27.81
C THR A 98 -14.48 -25.61 -27.34
N PRO A 99 -15.77 -25.26 -27.16
CA PRO A 99 -16.15 -23.94 -26.65
C PRO A 99 -15.81 -23.73 -25.17
N TYR A 100 -15.42 -24.80 -24.46
CA TYR A 100 -15.06 -24.78 -23.05
C TYR A 100 -13.68 -25.39 -22.81
N ILE A 101 -13.11 -25.10 -21.64
CA ILE A 101 -11.83 -25.66 -21.16
C ILE A 101 -12.08 -26.17 -19.74
N ILE A 102 -11.65 -27.40 -19.47
CA ILE A 102 -11.64 -27.93 -18.10
C ILE A 102 -10.31 -27.55 -17.47
N LEU A 103 -10.35 -26.73 -16.42
CA LEU A 103 -9.16 -26.40 -15.63
C LEU A 103 -9.01 -27.47 -14.54
N SER A 104 -8.20 -28.50 -14.79
CA SER A 104 -7.83 -29.44 -13.73
C SER A 104 -6.83 -28.77 -12.79
N GLY A 105 -7.29 -28.39 -11.61
CA GLY A 105 -6.41 -28.02 -10.51
C GLY A 105 -5.75 -29.28 -9.96
N SER A 106 -4.43 -29.28 -9.84
CA SER A 106 -3.71 -30.27 -9.02
C SER A 106 -4.38 -30.32 -7.64
N GLY A 107 -5.08 -31.42 -7.36
CA GLY A 107 -5.81 -31.64 -6.09
C GLY A 107 -7.29 -31.99 -6.21
N ARG A 108 -7.64 -32.95 -7.10
CA ARG A 108 -8.59 -34.06 -6.87
C ARG A 108 -9.04 -34.61 -8.24
N ASP A 109 -8.40 -35.70 -8.67
CA ASP A 109 -9.08 -36.69 -9.50
C ASP A 109 -10.26 -37.21 -8.66
N THR A 110 -11.47 -37.01 -9.16
CA THR A 110 -12.63 -37.76 -8.70
C THR A 110 -13.41 -38.19 -9.93
N GLY A 111 -13.25 -39.46 -10.30
CA GLY A 111 -14.21 -40.26 -11.08
C GLY A 111 -14.17 -40.05 -12.58
#